data_AF-A0A356K3R6-F1
#
_entry.id   AF-A0A356K3R6-F1
#
_cell.length_a   1.000
_cell.length_b   1.000
_cell.length_c   1.000
_cell.angle_alpha   90.00
_cell.angle_beta   90.00
_cell.angle_gamma   90.00
#
_symmetry.space_group_name_H-M   'P 1'
#
loop_
_entity.id
_entity.type
_entity.pdbx_description
1 polymer ?
#
loop_
_entity_poly.entity_id
_entity_poly.type
_entity_poly.pdbx_seq_one_letter_code
_entity_poly.pdbx_strand_id
1 'polypeptide(L)'
;MELIDEGLFDYSESANELGNLIIKFSKNLKSNQSFESYISYEEFENLIRSFINDVMCYYLKRINVSREVLVLVFDYWFSGAFLETGNGIVIQSEIMESIYKGNIEYLSVVFHELVHFQVYCDINYRKIVNEDTVRILKEKLIRFYVVEHNFDDSYYYGNYQYYSEEVFANNEAINQFVQFFYLVFNSKIKDKKTLYNDMFVLEASLRENAPDYEELYKNKMRNFKNVGYFNDNVMSFEDAFDYLIKYNPRWLEYSQISSLYECVHGDIRRKEEYRRILCR
;
A
#
# COMPACT_ATOMS: atom_id res chain seq x y z
N MET A 1 10.09 -8.53 5.34
CA MET A 1 9.17 -8.48 6.51
C MET A 1 7.85 -8.03 5.95
N GLU A 2 7.16 -9.00 5.36
CA GLU A 2 5.83 -8.85 4.81
C GLU A 2 4.81 -8.53 5.92
N LEU A 3 3.69 -7.92 5.55
CA LEU A 3 2.51 -7.86 6.42
C LEU A 3 2.05 -9.27 6.81
N ILE A 4 1.97 -10.15 5.80
CA ILE A 4 1.44 -11.50 5.90
C ILE A 4 2.57 -12.53 5.86
N ASP A 5 2.77 -13.25 6.96
CA ASP A 5 3.67 -14.41 7.05
C ASP A 5 3.02 -15.54 7.88
N GLU A 6 3.70 -16.68 8.04
CA GLU A 6 3.21 -17.81 8.84
C GLU A 6 2.93 -17.42 10.30
N GLY A 7 3.75 -16.52 10.87
CA GLY A 7 3.64 -16.08 12.26
C GLY A 7 2.45 -15.15 12.54
N LEU A 8 1.81 -14.58 11.51
CA LEU A 8 0.51 -13.92 11.64
C LEU A 8 -0.55 -14.91 12.12
N PHE A 9 -0.53 -16.16 11.62
CA PHE A 9 -1.50 -17.18 11.99
C PHE A 9 -1.22 -17.82 13.36
N ASP A 10 0.00 -17.70 13.89
CA ASP A 10 0.30 -17.99 15.30
C ASP A 10 -0.09 -16.82 16.24
N TYR A 11 -0.27 -15.61 15.70
CA TYR A 11 -0.60 -14.40 16.46
C TYR A 11 -2.10 -14.07 16.50
N SER A 12 -2.81 -14.30 15.39
CA SER A 12 -4.16 -13.79 15.15
C SER A 12 -5.20 -14.91 15.07
N GLU A 13 -6.20 -14.85 15.96
CA GLU A 13 -7.38 -15.70 15.89
C GLU A 13 -8.26 -15.32 14.68
N SER A 14 -8.44 -14.02 14.42
CA SER A 14 -9.25 -13.53 13.31
C SER A 14 -8.69 -13.90 11.92
N ALA A 15 -7.37 -13.94 11.74
CA ALA A 15 -6.74 -14.45 10.51
C ALA A 15 -7.00 -15.95 10.30
N ASN A 16 -7.02 -16.74 11.38
CA ASN A 16 -7.42 -18.15 11.33
C ASN A 16 -8.90 -18.31 10.99
N GLU A 17 -9.78 -17.54 11.62
CA GLU A 17 -11.22 -17.59 11.37
C GLU A 17 -11.56 -17.18 9.93
N LEU A 18 -11.00 -16.08 9.44
CA LEU A 18 -11.15 -15.63 8.05
C LEU A 18 -10.62 -16.67 7.06
N GLY A 19 -9.43 -17.24 7.31
CA GLY A 19 -8.90 -18.34 6.52
C GLY A 19 -9.83 -19.56 6.48
N ASN A 20 -10.32 -20.00 7.65
CA ASN A 20 -11.26 -21.12 7.75
C ASN A 20 -12.60 -20.81 7.05
N LEU A 21 -13.08 -19.56 7.07
CA LEU A 21 -14.27 -19.11 6.36
C LEU A 21 -14.08 -19.15 4.84
N ILE A 22 -12.96 -18.63 4.34
CA ILE A 22 -12.58 -18.68 2.91
C ILE A 22 -12.46 -20.13 2.42
N ILE A 23 -12.02 -21.07 3.27
CA ILE A 23 -11.96 -22.50 2.94
C ILE A 23 -13.34 -23.18 2.92
N LYS A 24 -14.29 -22.74 3.75
CA LYS A 24 -15.69 -23.21 3.68
C LYS A 24 -16.33 -22.76 2.37
N PHE A 25 -16.11 -21.49 2.02
CA PHE A 25 -16.55 -20.87 0.78
C PHE A 25 -15.94 -21.54 -0.47
N SER A 26 -14.61 -21.70 -0.51
CA SER A 26 -13.90 -22.18 -1.71
C SER A 26 -14.29 -23.60 -2.12
N LYS A 27 -14.62 -24.47 -1.16
CA LYS A 27 -15.09 -25.84 -1.41
C LYS A 27 -16.44 -25.91 -2.15
N ASN A 28 -17.19 -24.81 -2.18
CA ASN A 28 -18.54 -24.72 -2.74
C ASN A 28 -18.66 -23.78 -3.95
N LEU A 29 -17.54 -23.35 -4.54
CA LEU A 29 -17.42 -22.42 -5.70
C LEU A 29 -18.19 -22.80 -6.99
N LYS A 30 -18.91 -23.93 -7.02
CA LYS A 30 -19.72 -24.36 -8.19
C LYS A 30 -21.13 -23.74 -8.23
N SER A 31 -21.38 -22.72 -7.41
CA SER A 31 -22.64 -21.98 -7.33
C SER A 31 -22.38 -20.57 -6.83
N ASN A 32 -23.19 -19.61 -7.28
CA ASN A 32 -23.14 -18.21 -6.85
C ASN A 32 -23.53 -18.11 -5.36
N GLN A 33 -22.56 -18.27 -4.46
CA GLN A 33 -22.78 -18.24 -3.02
C GLN A 33 -22.24 -16.95 -2.41
N SER A 34 -22.95 -16.49 -1.39
CA SER A 34 -22.58 -15.40 -0.49
C SER A 34 -22.09 -15.99 0.85
N PHE A 35 -21.31 -15.22 1.61
CA PHE A 35 -20.90 -15.58 2.97
C PHE A 35 -22.10 -15.69 3.94
N GLU A 36 -23.28 -15.15 3.57
CA GLU A 36 -24.59 -15.37 4.22
C GLU A 36 -24.90 -16.84 4.56
N SER A 37 -24.35 -17.80 3.80
CA SER A 37 -24.55 -19.23 4.06
C SER A 37 -23.72 -19.79 5.22
N TYR A 38 -22.87 -18.98 5.85
CA TYR A 38 -21.85 -19.42 6.81
C TYR A 38 -21.71 -18.54 8.07
N ILE A 39 -22.08 -17.26 7.98
CA ILE A 39 -21.86 -16.22 8.99
C ILE A 39 -22.84 -15.07 8.74
N SER A 40 -23.27 -14.32 9.76
CA SER A 40 -24.08 -13.10 9.54
C SER A 40 -23.23 -11.91 9.10
N TYR A 41 -23.84 -10.87 8.54
CA TYR A 41 -23.12 -9.67 8.10
C TYR A 41 -22.41 -8.97 9.27
N GLU A 42 -23.04 -8.88 10.45
CA GLU A 42 -22.44 -8.24 11.63
C GLU A 42 -21.22 -9.03 12.14
N GLU A 43 -21.31 -10.35 12.21
CA GLU A 43 -20.17 -11.21 12.56
C GLU A 43 -19.06 -11.13 11.49
N PHE A 44 -19.42 -11.05 10.21
CA PHE A 44 -18.47 -10.94 9.09
C PHE A 44 -17.73 -9.60 9.09
N GLU A 45 -18.43 -8.48 9.25
CA GLU A 45 -17.79 -7.16 9.32
C GLU A 45 -16.85 -7.07 10.52
N ASN A 46 -17.29 -7.56 11.69
CA ASN A 46 -16.43 -7.61 12.88
C ASN A 46 -15.21 -8.51 12.67
N LEU A 47 -15.33 -9.63 11.96
CA LEU A 47 -14.22 -10.52 11.60
C LEU A 47 -13.20 -9.81 10.68
N ILE A 48 -13.64 -9.15 9.60
CA ILE A 48 -12.75 -8.40 8.72
C ILE A 48 -12.08 -7.23 9.46
N ARG A 49 -12.82 -6.48 10.28
CA ARG A 49 -12.27 -5.39 11.08
C ARG A 49 -11.24 -5.88 12.11
N SER A 50 -11.46 -7.05 12.71
CA SER A 50 -10.52 -7.69 13.63
C SER A 50 -9.26 -8.18 12.89
N PHE A 51 -9.42 -8.76 11.70
CA PHE A 51 -8.29 -9.17 10.85
C PHE A 51 -7.38 -8.00 10.48
N ILE A 52 -7.95 -6.86 10.06
CA ILE A 52 -7.18 -5.64 9.76
C ILE A 52 -6.43 -5.17 11.00
N ASN A 53 -7.11 -5.11 12.16
CA ASN A 53 -6.52 -4.68 13.43
C ASN A 53 -5.35 -5.61 13.83
N ASP A 54 -5.55 -6.92 13.77
CA ASP A 54 -4.54 -7.93 14.09
C ASP A 54 -3.32 -7.83 13.16
N VAL A 55 -3.50 -7.65 11.85
CA VAL A 55 -2.36 -7.48 10.91
C VAL A 55 -1.57 -6.21 11.25
N MET A 56 -2.26 -5.08 11.51
CA MET A 56 -1.59 -3.83 11.90
C MET A 56 -0.84 -3.99 13.23
N CYS A 57 -1.48 -4.54 14.26
CA CYS A 57 -0.88 -4.80 15.57
C CYS A 57 0.29 -5.79 15.50
N TYR A 58 0.17 -6.86 14.70
CA TYR A 58 1.23 -7.82 14.45
C TYR A 58 2.46 -7.17 13.82
N TYR A 59 2.24 -6.27 12.86
CA TYR A 59 3.29 -5.50 12.23
C TYR A 59 3.98 -4.56 13.22
N LEU A 60 3.22 -3.71 13.92
CA LEU A 60 3.73 -2.78 14.94
C LEU A 60 4.56 -3.52 16.01
N LYS A 61 4.07 -4.67 16.48
CA LYS A 61 4.77 -5.54 17.43
C LYS A 61 6.10 -6.08 16.89
N ARG A 62 6.15 -6.57 15.64
CA ARG A 62 7.40 -7.04 15.01
C ARG A 62 8.43 -5.93 14.81
N ILE A 63 8.00 -4.69 14.68
CA ILE A 63 8.88 -3.52 14.48
C ILE A 63 9.17 -2.75 15.80
N ASN A 64 8.68 -3.27 16.93
CA ASN A 64 8.81 -2.68 18.27
C ASN A 64 8.26 -1.24 18.38
N VAL A 65 7.12 -0.99 17.74
CA VAL A 65 6.36 0.28 17.85
C VAL A 65 5.10 0.04 18.67
N SER A 66 4.79 0.94 19.59
CA SER A 66 3.54 0.95 20.36
C SER A 66 2.72 2.17 19.93
N ARG A 67 1.66 1.91 19.15
CA ARG A 67 0.67 2.91 18.72
C ARG A 67 -0.68 2.20 18.59
N GLU A 68 -1.75 2.86 19.01
CA GLU A 68 -3.11 2.36 18.81
C GLU A 68 -3.46 2.33 17.31
N VAL A 69 -4.32 1.39 16.91
CA VAL A 69 -4.80 1.25 15.53
C VAL A 69 -6.32 1.38 15.52
N LEU A 70 -6.87 1.92 14.43
CA LEU A 70 -8.31 2.17 14.28
C LEU A 70 -8.82 1.53 12.99
N VAL A 71 -9.93 0.78 13.06
CA VAL A 71 -10.54 0.17 11.86
C VAL A 71 -12.03 0.51 11.81
N LEU A 72 -12.43 1.22 10.75
CA LEU A 72 -13.77 1.74 10.53
C LEU A 72 -14.36 1.23 9.23
N VAL A 73 -15.68 1.02 9.24
CA VAL A 73 -16.49 0.72 8.06
C VAL A 73 -17.66 1.71 8.04
N PHE A 74 -17.81 2.48 6.97
CA PHE A 74 -18.90 3.45 6.79
C PHE A 74 -18.98 3.93 5.33
N ASP A 75 -20.01 4.72 5.02
CA ASP A 75 -20.20 5.34 3.71
C ASP A 75 -19.14 6.42 3.45
N TYR A 76 -18.22 6.15 2.53
CA TYR A 76 -17.09 7.04 2.20
C TYR A 76 -16.95 7.23 0.69
N TRP A 77 -16.23 8.28 0.26
CA TRP A 77 -16.07 8.63 -1.17
C TRP A 77 -15.02 7.81 -1.91
N PHE A 78 -14.30 6.94 -1.19
CA PHE A 78 -13.25 6.06 -1.71
C PHE A 78 -13.48 4.65 -1.16
N SER A 79 -13.11 3.62 -1.93
CA SER A 79 -13.26 2.20 -1.56
C SER A 79 -12.59 1.83 -0.23
N GLY A 80 -11.50 2.52 0.08
CA GLY A 80 -10.80 2.50 1.36
C GLY A 80 -10.00 3.79 1.57
N ALA A 81 -9.37 3.93 2.74
CA ALA A 81 -8.29 4.91 2.98
C ALA A 81 -7.50 4.59 4.26
N PHE A 82 -6.17 4.60 4.17
CA PHE A 82 -5.27 4.68 5.32
C PHE A 82 -5.10 6.13 5.81
N LEU A 83 -5.34 6.33 7.10
CA LEU A 83 -5.29 7.62 7.78
C LEU A 83 -4.02 7.74 8.64
N GLU A 84 -2.94 8.32 8.07
CA GLU A 84 -1.62 8.45 8.75
C GLU A 84 -1.68 9.08 10.16
N THR A 85 -2.58 10.04 10.36
CA THR A 85 -2.78 10.74 11.64
C THR A 85 -3.46 9.84 12.67
N GLY A 86 -4.57 9.19 12.28
CA GLY A 86 -5.31 8.25 13.13
C GLY A 86 -4.66 6.87 13.29
N ASN A 87 -3.65 6.54 12.46
CA ASN A 87 -3.07 5.20 12.35
C ASN A 87 -4.13 4.13 12.10
N GLY A 88 -5.05 4.41 11.18
CA GLY A 88 -6.24 3.60 10.98
C GLY A 88 -6.63 3.42 9.53
N ILE A 89 -7.43 2.39 9.28
CA ILE A 89 -7.93 2.03 7.96
C ILE A 89 -9.45 2.21 7.94
N VAL A 90 -9.93 2.92 6.93
CA VAL A 90 -11.34 3.01 6.55
C VAL A 90 -11.57 2.05 5.38
N ILE A 91 -12.66 1.29 5.42
CA ILE A 91 -13.19 0.52 4.28
C ILE A 91 -14.60 1.00 4.00
N GLN A 92 -14.97 1.17 2.73
CA GLN A 92 -16.33 1.57 2.35
C GLN A 92 -17.33 0.46 2.67
N SER A 93 -18.52 0.83 3.17
CA SER A 93 -19.67 -0.07 3.39
C SER A 93 -19.99 -0.94 2.16
N GLU A 94 -20.10 -0.34 0.98
CA GLU A 94 -20.41 -1.03 -0.28
C GLU A 94 -19.36 -2.10 -0.66
N ILE A 95 -18.09 -1.88 -0.30
CA ILE A 95 -16.99 -2.84 -0.51
C ILE A 95 -17.12 -4.02 0.46
N MET A 96 -17.41 -3.74 1.74
CA MET A 96 -17.66 -4.79 2.75
C MET A 96 -18.86 -5.66 2.36
N GLU A 97 -19.97 -5.05 1.95
CA GLU A 97 -21.14 -5.76 1.39
C GLU A 97 -20.79 -6.57 0.15
N SER A 98 -19.94 -6.06 -0.74
CA SER A 98 -19.55 -6.77 -1.97
C SER A 98 -18.72 -8.01 -1.68
N ILE A 99 -17.75 -7.93 -0.75
CA ILE A 99 -16.99 -9.11 -0.29
C ILE A 99 -17.95 -10.11 0.36
N TYR A 100 -18.83 -9.66 1.27
CA TYR A 100 -19.81 -10.52 1.95
C TYR A 100 -20.72 -11.26 0.97
N LYS A 101 -21.16 -10.61 -0.12
CA LYS A 101 -21.96 -11.22 -1.20
C LYS A 101 -21.19 -12.24 -2.07
N GLY A 102 -19.90 -12.46 -1.79
CA GLY A 102 -19.06 -13.49 -2.43
C GLY A 102 -18.03 -12.96 -3.43
N ASN A 103 -17.96 -11.64 -3.67
CA ASN A 103 -17.00 -11.00 -4.58
C ASN A 103 -15.65 -10.84 -3.86
N ILE A 104 -14.98 -11.98 -3.64
CA ILE A 104 -13.83 -12.14 -2.76
C ILE A 104 -12.60 -11.31 -3.20
N GLU A 105 -12.51 -10.97 -4.48
CA GLU A 105 -11.48 -10.12 -5.08
C GLU A 105 -11.44 -8.70 -4.48
N TYR A 106 -12.56 -8.20 -3.95
CA TYR A 106 -12.61 -6.90 -3.26
C TYR A 106 -11.84 -6.87 -1.92
N LEU A 107 -11.42 -8.03 -1.39
CA LEU A 107 -10.43 -8.06 -0.30
C LEU A 107 -9.10 -7.40 -0.70
N SER A 108 -8.78 -7.31 -2.00
CA SER A 108 -7.61 -6.57 -2.48
C SER A 108 -7.58 -5.11 -2.00
N VAL A 109 -8.74 -4.46 -1.83
CA VAL A 109 -8.84 -3.11 -1.23
C VAL A 109 -8.34 -3.12 0.22
N VAL A 110 -8.68 -4.15 1.00
CA VAL A 110 -8.18 -4.30 2.38
C VAL A 110 -6.65 -4.46 2.40
N PHE A 111 -6.09 -5.24 1.47
CA PHE A 111 -4.63 -5.39 1.36
C PHE A 111 -3.94 -4.11 0.86
N HIS A 112 -4.59 -3.31 0.01
CA HIS A 112 -4.11 -2.01 -0.45
C HIS A 112 -3.91 -1.03 0.71
N GLU A 113 -4.93 -0.85 1.56
CA GLU A 113 -4.81 0.02 2.75
C GLU A 113 -3.79 -0.50 3.77
N LEU A 114 -3.68 -1.82 3.93
CA LEU A 114 -2.65 -2.44 4.76
C LEU A 114 -1.23 -2.16 4.22
N VAL A 115 -1.02 -2.11 2.90
CA VAL A 115 0.27 -1.71 2.31
C VAL A 115 0.57 -0.24 2.53
N HIS A 116 -0.40 0.67 2.41
CA HIS A 116 -0.19 2.08 2.80
C HIS A 116 0.26 2.22 4.26
N PHE A 117 -0.38 1.49 5.17
CA PHE A 117 0.04 1.38 6.56
C PHE A 117 1.47 0.80 6.71
N GLN A 118 1.84 -0.25 5.96
CA GLN A 118 3.20 -0.79 5.96
C GLN A 118 4.20 0.27 5.49
N VAL A 119 3.97 0.91 4.34
CA VAL A 119 4.86 1.91 3.73
C VAL A 119 5.09 3.08 4.68
N TYR A 120 4.03 3.53 5.36
CA TYR A 120 4.14 4.53 6.42
C TYR A 120 5.07 4.09 7.56
N CYS A 121 4.96 2.84 8.01
CA CYS A 121 5.83 2.28 9.05
C CYS A 121 7.28 2.04 8.58
N ASP A 122 7.45 1.59 7.34
CA ASP A 122 8.74 1.34 6.68
C ASP A 122 9.55 2.64 6.52
N ILE A 123 8.87 3.74 6.15
CA ILE A 123 9.46 5.07 6.04
C ILE A 123 9.77 5.66 7.42
N ASN A 124 8.76 5.76 8.30
CA ASN A 124 8.86 6.59 9.52
C ASN A 124 9.54 5.90 10.71
N TYR A 125 9.27 4.60 10.93
CA TYR A 125 9.75 3.87 12.10
C TYR A 125 10.96 3.00 11.79
N ARG A 126 10.86 2.13 10.77
CA ARG A 126 11.96 1.24 10.36
C ARG A 126 13.05 1.95 9.56
N LYS A 127 12.74 3.11 8.99
CA LYS A 127 13.67 3.99 8.25
C LYS A 127 14.37 3.29 7.08
N ILE A 128 13.66 2.37 6.42
CA ILE A 128 14.15 1.59 5.28
C ILE A 128 14.58 2.52 4.16
N VAL A 129 15.68 2.16 3.50
CA VAL A 129 16.16 2.81 2.28
C VAL A 129 16.17 1.77 1.15
N ASN A 130 15.16 1.83 0.28
CA ASN A 130 15.08 1.12 -1.00
C ASN A 130 14.45 2.06 -2.06
N GLU A 131 14.31 1.61 -3.31
CA GLU A 131 13.80 2.45 -4.39
C GLU A 131 12.39 2.98 -4.12
N ASP A 132 11.47 2.11 -3.67
CA ASP A 132 10.07 2.48 -3.43
C ASP A 132 9.93 3.48 -2.27
N THR A 133 10.53 3.20 -1.10
CA THR A 133 10.47 4.12 0.06
C THR A 133 11.13 5.46 -0.22
N VAL A 134 12.20 5.50 -1.02
CA VAL A 134 12.79 6.73 -1.56
C VAL A 134 11.77 7.47 -2.43
N ARG A 135 11.20 6.79 -3.42
CA ARG A 135 10.34 7.40 -4.44
C ARG A 135 9.05 7.94 -3.85
N ILE A 136 8.40 7.15 -3.00
CA ILE A 136 7.18 7.50 -2.26
C ILE A 136 7.44 8.70 -1.36
N LEU A 137 8.52 8.70 -0.59
CA LEU A 137 8.86 9.84 0.26
C LEU A 137 9.14 11.10 -0.57
N LYS A 138 9.88 11.00 -1.68
CA LYS A 138 10.12 12.16 -2.58
C LYS A 138 8.81 12.79 -3.05
N GLU A 139 7.87 11.96 -3.54
CA GLU A 139 6.59 12.46 -4.06
C GLU A 139 5.69 13.03 -2.94
N LYS A 140 5.69 12.44 -1.73
CA LYS A 140 5.06 13.01 -0.53
C LYS A 140 5.66 14.36 -0.14
N LEU A 141 6.99 14.48 -0.09
CA LEU A 141 7.68 15.72 0.28
C LEU A 141 7.40 16.87 -0.71
N ILE A 142 7.31 16.58 -2.02
CA ILE A 142 6.88 17.59 -3.00
C ILE A 142 5.40 17.98 -2.75
N ARG A 143 4.50 17.01 -2.54
CA ARG A 143 3.08 17.30 -2.25
C ARG A 143 2.91 18.14 -0.98
N PHE A 144 3.63 17.83 0.10
CA PHE A 144 3.61 18.63 1.32
C PHE A 144 4.14 20.04 1.08
N TYR A 145 5.21 20.21 0.29
CA TYR A 145 5.70 21.54 -0.09
C TYR A 145 4.67 22.37 -0.86
N VAL A 146 3.95 21.75 -1.80
CA VAL A 146 2.86 22.38 -2.57
C VAL A 146 1.77 22.90 -1.63
N VAL A 147 1.31 22.07 -0.68
CA VAL A 147 0.27 22.43 0.29
C VAL A 147 0.75 23.49 1.29
N GLU A 148 1.95 23.33 1.88
CA GLU A 148 2.55 24.30 2.83
C GLU A 148 2.66 25.72 2.24
N HIS A 149 2.90 25.84 0.93
CA HIS A 149 3.09 27.11 0.24
C HIS A 149 1.82 27.64 -0.45
N ASN A 150 0.67 26.97 -0.30
CA ASN A 150 -0.61 27.30 -0.94
C ASN A 150 -0.52 27.35 -2.48
N PHE A 151 0.28 26.46 -3.07
CA PHE A 151 0.28 26.24 -4.52
C PHE A 151 -0.90 25.34 -4.92
N ASP A 152 -1.31 25.43 -6.18
CA ASP A 152 -2.42 24.63 -6.71
C ASP A 152 -2.02 23.14 -6.80
N ASP A 153 -2.71 22.31 -6.03
CA ASP A 153 -2.55 20.86 -5.99
C ASP A 153 -3.54 20.12 -6.92
N SER A 154 -4.24 20.82 -7.83
CA SER A 154 -5.15 20.18 -8.80
C SER A 154 -4.48 19.10 -9.65
N TYR A 155 -3.17 19.24 -9.96
CA TYR A 155 -2.40 18.17 -10.58
C TYR A 155 -2.39 16.91 -9.72
N TYR A 156 -2.10 17.07 -8.43
CA TYR A 156 -2.04 15.99 -7.45
C TYR A 156 -3.43 15.37 -7.26
N TYR A 157 -4.45 16.16 -6.94
CA TYR A 157 -5.84 15.72 -6.76
C TYR A 157 -6.37 14.95 -7.99
N GLY A 158 -6.13 15.45 -9.20
CA GLY A 158 -6.58 14.83 -10.45
C GLY A 158 -5.76 13.63 -10.93
N ASN A 159 -4.63 13.29 -10.29
CA ASN A 159 -3.71 12.24 -10.74
C ASN A 159 -3.29 11.27 -9.62
N TYR A 160 -4.06 11.18 -8.51
CA TYR A 160 -3.70 10.33 -7.36
C TYR A 160 -3.37 8.88 -7.77
N GLN A 161 -4.17 8.25 -8.62
CA GLN A 161 -3.94 6.93 -9.24
C GLN A 161 -2.59 6.74 -9.97
N TYR A 162 -1.78 7.79 -10.13
CA TYR A 162 -0.43 7.73 -10.71
C TYR A 162 0.68 8.10 -9.71
N TYR A 163 0.37 8.32 -8.42
CA TYR A 163 1.36 8.48 -7.36
C TYR A 163 2.13 7.19 -7.15
N SER A 164 3.42 7.32 -6.90
CA SER A 164 4.31 6.17 -6.66
C SER A 164 3.88 5.30 -5.48
N GLU A 165 3.16 5.86 -4.51
CA GLU A 165 2.60 5.10 -3.38
C GLU A 165 1.39 4.26 -3.78
N GLU A 166 0.43 4.85 -4.50
CA GLU A 166 -0.82 4.21 -4.91
C GLU A 166 -0.55 3.06 -5.89
N VAL A 167 0.35 3.25 -6.86
CA VAL A 167 0.69 2.17 -7.80
C VAL A 167 1.59 1.09 -7.16
N PHE A 168 2.37 1.43 -6.12
CA PHE A 168 3.06 0.43 -5.30
C PHE A 168 2.06 -0.38 -4.45
N ALA A 169 1.13 0.30 -3.77
CA ALA A 169 0.10 -0.31 -2.95
C ALA A 169 -0.79 -1.27 -3.76
N ASN A 170 -1.21 -0.88 -4.95
CA ASN A 170 -1.94 -1.77 -5.86
C ASN A 170 -1.16 -3.04 -6.23
N ASN A 171 0.13 -2.94 -6.55
CA ASN A 171 0.95 -4.10 -6.92
C ASN A 171 1.26 -5.02 -5.72
N GLU A 172 1.62 -4.44 -4.58
CA GLU A 172 1.98 -5.20 -3.38
C GLU A 172 0.74 -5.75 -2.65
N ALA A 173 -0.43 -5.12 -2.79
CA ALA A 173 -1.70 -5.67 -2.30
C ALA A 173 -2.01 -7.03 -2.96
N ILE A 174 -1.77 -7.16 -4.27
CA ILE A 174 -1.92 -8.43 -4.98
C ILE A 174 -0.93 -9.47 -4.41
N ASN A 175 0.32 -9.07 -4.15
CA ASN A 175 1.34 -9.96 -3.57
C ASN A 175 0.92 -10.45 -2.16
N GLN A 176 0.50 -9.54 -1.27
CA GLN A 176 0.07 -9.86 0.10
C GLN A 176 -1.25 -10.66 0.13
N PHE A 177 -2.19 -10.39 -0.80
CA PHE A 177 -3.44 -11.13 -0.93
C PHE A 177 -3.21 -12.57 -1.43
N VAL A 178 -2.37 -12.76 -2.45
CA VAL A 178 -1.96 -14.08 -2.94
C VAL A 178 -1.18 -14.85 -1.88
N GLN A 179 -0.31 -14.19 -1.11
CA GLN A 179 0.42 -14.79 0.02
C GLN A 179 -0.53 -15.19 1.17
N PHE A 180 -1.54 -14.38 1.50
CA PHE A 180 -2.57 -14.76 2.47
C PHE A 180 -3.32 -16.02 2.01
N PHE A 181 -3.73 -16.07 0.74
CA PHE A 181 -4.42 -17.23 0.16
C PHE A 181 -3.52 -18.47 0.12
N TYR A 182 -2.23 -18.31 -0.15
CA TYR A 182 -1.24 -19.38 -0.07
C TYR A 182 -1.20 -20.01 1.31
N LEU A 183 -1.05 -19.20 2.37
CA LEU A 183 -0.90 -19.69 3.75
C LEU A 183 -2.20 -20.31 4.29
N VAL A 184 -3.34 -19.69 4.00
CA VAL A 184 -4.67 -20.22 4.30
C VAL A 184 -4.85 -21.61 3.70
N PHE A 185 -4.53 -21.80 2.42
CA PHE A 185 -4.78 -23.08 1.75
C PHE A 185 -3.66 -24.11 1.93
N ASN A 186 -2.38 -23.75 1.93
CA ASN A 186 -1.24 -24.68 2.11
C ASN A 186 -1.30 -25.39 3.48
N SER A 187 -1.87 -24.74 4.50
CA SER A 187 -2.09 -25.35 5.82
C SER A 187 -3.29 -26.31 5.90
N LYS A 188 -4.16 -26.38 4.87
CA LYS A 188 -5.48 -27.08 4.94
C LYS A 188 -5.85 -27.93 3.71
N ILE A 189 -5.25 -27.69 2.53
CA ILE A 189 -5.47 -28.44 1.28
C ILE A 189 -4.26 -29.34 1.01
N LYS A 190 -4.50 -30.65 0.87
CA LYS A 190 -3.43 -31.64 0.66
C LYS A 190 -2.98 -31.79 -0.80
N ASP A 191 -3.80 -31.41 -1.78
CA ASP A 191 -3.37 -31.35 -3.17
C ASP A 191 -2.80 -29.98 -3.52
N LYS A 192 -1.46 -29.91 -3.53
CA LYS A 192 -0.72 -28.70 -3.90
C LYS A 192 -0.91 -28.31 -5.37
N LYS A 193 -1.31 -29.22 -6.26
CA LYS A 193 -1.45 -28.93 -7.70
C LYS A 193 -2.72 -28.15 -8.02
N THR A 194 -3.87 -28.57 -7.49
CA THR A 194 -5.13 -27.81 -7.63
C THR A 194 -4.99 -26.41 -7.02
N LEU A 195 -4.44 -26.32 -5.79
CA LEU A 195 -4.18 -25.04 -5.14
C LEU A 195 -3.33 -24.08 -6.00
N TYR A 196 -2.20 -24.56 -6.54
CA TYR A 196 -1.32 -23.73 -7.36
C TYR A 196 -2.03 -23.20 -8.62
N ASN A 197 -2.86 -24.04 -9.26
CA ASN A 197 -3.62 -23.62 -10.44
C ASN A 197 -4.67 -22.55 -10.11
N ASP A 198 -5.45 -22.76 -9.05
CA ASP A 198 -6.53 -21.85 -8.65
C ASP A 198 -5.95 -20.48 -8.20
N MET A 199 -4.82 -20.50 -7.48
CA MET A 199 -4.07 -19.28 -7.14
C MET A 199 -3.51 -18.56 -8.38
N PHE A 200 -2.94 -19.28 -9.35
CA PHE A 200 -2.41 -18.69 -10.56
C PHE A 200 -3.50 -18.00 -11.40
N VAL A 201 -4.72 -18.56 -11.43
CA VAL A 201 -5.87 -17.92 -12.08
C VAL A 201 -6.32 -16.66 -11.32
N LEU A 202 -6.35 -16.69 -9.99
CA LEU A 202 -6.66 -15.51 -9.17
C LEU A 202 -5.62 -14.40 -9.37
N GLU A 203 -4.33 -14.72 -9.28
CA GLU A 203 -3.24 -13.77 -9.50
C GLU A 203 -3.28 -13.17 -10.91
N ALA A 204 -3.47 -13.99 -11.94
CA ALA A 204 -3.58 -13.52 -13.32
C ALA A 204 -4.78 -12.57 -13.52
N SER A 205 -5.95 -12.90 -12.97
CA SER A 205 -7.16 -12.06 -13.05
C SER A 205 -7.00 -10.71 -12.35
N LEU A 206 -6.29 -10.68 -11.22
CA LEU A 206 -5.95 -9.44 -10.52
C LEU A 206 -4.93 -8.60 -11.30
N ARG A 207 -3.88 -9.23 -11.84
CA ARG A 207 -2.81 -8.54 -12.59
C ARG A 207 -3.25 -8.08 -13.99
N GLU A 208 -4.22 -8.74 -14.64
CA GLU A 208 -4.79 -8.28 -15.92
C GLU A 208 -5.47 -6.91 -15.80
N ASN A 209 -5.96 -6.57 -14.59
CA ASN A 209 -6.57 -5.27 -14.28
C ASN A 209 -5.60 -4.28 -13.59
N ALA A 210 -4.34 -4.66 -13.36
CA ALA A 210 -3.34 -3.80 -12.75
C ALA A 210 -2.68 -2.88 -13.81
N PRO A 211 -2.48 -1.57 -13.54
CA PRO A 211 -1.78 -0.68 -14.47
C PRO A 211 -0.31 -1.06 -14.68
N ASP A 212 0.22 -0.81 -15.89
CA ASP A 212 1.65 -1.03 -16.18
C ASP A 212 2.54 -0.14 -15.29
N TYR A 213 3.25 -0.78 -14.34
CA TYR A 213 4.12 -0.11 -13.37
C TYR A 213 5.24 0.66 -14.10
N GLU A 214 5.86 0.08 -15.14
CA GLU A 214 7.02 0.66 -15.83
C GLU A 214 6.66 1.89 -16.66
N GLU A 215 5.56 1.83 -17.44
CA GLU A 215 5.11 2.97 -18.24
C GLU A 215 4.74 4.17 -17.34
N LEU A 216 4.11 3.90 -16.19
CA LEU A 216 3.75 4.90 -15.19
C LEU A 216 4.98 5.47 -14.44
N TYR A 217 5.97 4.66 -14.07
CA TYR A 217 7.19 5.14 -13.38
C TYR A 217 8.07 6.03 -14.24
N LYS A 218 8.33 5.61 -15.49
CA LYS A 218 9.53 6.03 -16.24
C LYS A 218 9.28 7.16 -17.22
N ASN A 219 8.09 7.22 -17.83
CA ASN A 219 7.83 8.08 -18.99
C ASN A 219 6.93 9.30 -18.69
N LYS A 220 6.23 9.33 -17.54
CA LYS A 220 5.33 10.44 -17.19
C LYS A 220 6.08 11.63 -16.60
N MET A 221 6.41 12.61 -17.44
CA MET A 221 6.64 13.99 -17.02
C MET A 221 5.40 14.52 -16.27
N ARG A 222 5.59 15.30 -15.20
CA ARG A 222 4.48 15.91 -14.43
C ARG A 222 4.33 17.39 -14.82
N ASN A 223 3.12 17.92 -14.70
CA ASN A 223 2.85 19.35 -14.92
C ASN A 223 3.05 20.10 -13.59
N PHE A 224 4.20 20.75 -13.43
CA PHE A 224 4.55 21.52 -12.24
C PHE A 224 4.32 23.03 -12.38
N LYS A 225 3.69 23.49 -13.47
CA LYS A 225 3.43 24.90 -13.81
C LYS A 225 2.91 25.76 -12.66
N ASN A 226 2.08 25.20 -11.78
CA ASN A 226 1.42 25.95 -10.72
C ASN A 226 2.16 25.86 -9.36
N VAL A 227 3.30 25.14 -9.30
CA VAL A 227 4.22 25.10 -8.16
C VAL A 227 5.27 26.20 -8.37
N GLY A 228 5.22 27.26 -7.57
CA GLY A 228 5.67 28.62 -7.93
C GLY A 228 7.16 28.91 -8.09
N TYR A 229 7.99 27.92 -8.44
CA TYR A 229 9.45 28.06 -8.60
C TYR A 229 10.03 27.46 -9.88
N PHE A 230 9.24 26.73 -10.68
CA PHE A 230 9.75 26.07 -11.89
C PHE A 230 9.64 26.96 -13.13
N ASN A 231 10.77 27.17 -13.81
CA ASN A 231 10.80 27.86 -15.11
C ASN A 231 10.14 27.01 -16.22
N ASP A 232 10.29 25.69 -16.14
CA ASP A 232 9.70 24.74 -17.07
C ASP A 232 8.40 24.17 -16.51
N ASN A 233 7.32 24.35 -17.26
CA ASN A 233 5.97 23.92 -16.87
C ASN A 233 5.83 22.39 -16.71
N VAL A 234 6.71 21.61 -17.35
CA VAL A 234 6.63 20.16 -17.48
C VAL A 234 8.03 19.57 -17.31
N MET A 235 8.25 18.79 -16.25
CA MET A 235 9.55 18.14 -15.96
C MET A 235 9.35 16.79 -15.24
N SER A 236 10.42 16.02 -15.04
CA SER A 236 10.33 14.79 -14.25
C SER A 236 10.19 15.11 -12.76
N PHE A 237 9.65 14.17 -11.97
CA PHE A 237 9.57 14.35 -10.52
C PHE A 237 10.97 14.35 -9.86
N GLU A 238 11.97 13.71 -10.46
CA GLU A 238 13.36 13.71 -10.01
C GLU A 238 14.01 15.09 -10.16
N ASP A 239 13.77 15.78 -11.29
CA ASP A 239 14.25 17.15 -11.52
C ASP A 239 13.59 18.13 -10.54
N ALA A 240 12.27 17.96 -10.33
CA ALA A 240 11.51 18.74 -9.37
C ALA A 240 12.02 18.57 -7.93
N PHE A 241 12.35 17.33 -7.53
CA PHE A 241 12.93 17.05 -6.23
C PHE A 241 14.36 17.63 -6.09
N ASP A 242 15.21 17.49 -7.11
CA ASP A 242 16.57 18.06 -7.13
C ASP A 242 16.61 19.59 -7.09
N TYR A 243 15.56 20.25 -7.56
CA TYR A 243 15.36 21.66 -7.36
C TYR A 243 14.92 21.95 -5.91
N LEU A 244 13.83 21.33 -5.45
CA LEU A 244 13.17 21.66 -4.19
C LEU A 244 13.98 21.31 -2.93
N ILE A 245 14.78 20.23 -2.96
CA ILE A 245 15.60 19.84 -1.80
C ILE A 245 16.59 20.92 -1.38
N LYS A 246 17.11 21.71 -2.33
CA LYS A 246 18.06 22.82 -2.08
C LYS A 246 17.49 23.90 -1.16
N TYR A 247 16.16 24.06 -1.19
CA TYR A 247 15.42 25.02 -0.36
C TYR A 247 14.83 24.36 0.89
N ASN A 248 14.92 23.03 1.04
CA ASN A 248 14.35 22.25 2.13
C ASN A 248 15.41 21.36 2.83
N PRO A 249 16.44 21.93 3.49
CA PRO A 249 17.48 21.15 4.17
C PRO A 249 16.94 20.15 5.21
N ARG A 250 15.80 20.44 5.86
CA ARG A 250 15.08 19.53 6.77
C ARG A 250 14.74 18.17 6.14
N TRP A 251 14.64 18.06 4.81
CA TRP A 251 14.38 16.78 4.16
C TRP A 251 15.53 15.77 4.31
N LEU A 252 16.75 16.23 4.64
CA LEU A 252 17.88 15.36 4.95
C LEU A 252 17.71 14.61 6.30
N GLU A 253 16.74 14.96 7.14
CA GLU A 253 16.43 14.26 8.39
C GLU A 253 15.87 12.84 8.14
N TYR A 254 15.33 12.59 6.95
CA TYR A 254 14.90 11.27 6.48
C TYR A 254 16.09 10.46 5.96
N SER A 255 16.20 9.20 6.38
CA SER A 255 17.29 8.28 5.94
C SER A 255 17.27 8.02 4.44
N GLN A 256 16.07 8.01 3.85
CA GLN A 256 15.84 7.80 2.42
C GLN A 256 16.35 8.96 1.56
N ILE A 257 16.46 10.16 2.11
CA ILE A 257 16.98 11.33 1.39
C ILE A 257 18.46 11.53 1.71
N SER A 258 18.89 11.39 2.97
CA SER A 258 20.31 11.49 3.35
C SER A 258 21.18 10.31 2.90
N SER A 259 20.60 9.21 2.43
CA SER A 259 21.33 8.18 1.68
C SER A 259 21.76 8.64 0.28
N LEU A 260 20.96 9.52 -0.35
CA LEU A 260 21.14 9.99 -1.74
C LEU A 260 21.78 11.37 -1.85
N TYR A 261 21.53 12.24 -0.87
CA TYR A 261 21.94 13.65 -0.86
C TYR A 261 22.80 13.97 0.37
N GLU A 262 23.61 15.02 0.27
CA GLU A 262 24.41 15.58 1.34
C GLU A 262 24.43 17.10 1.28
N CYS A 263 24.59 17.74 2.44
CA CYS A 263 24.88 19.17 2.54
C CYS A 263 26.40 19.35 2.72
N VAL A 264 27.04 20.07 1.81
CA VAL A 264 28.49 20.31 1.79
C VAL A 264 28.74 21.80 1.64
N HIS A 265 29.38 22.41 2.64
CA HIS A 265 29.59 23.87 2.76
C HIS A 265 28.31 24.74 2.71
N GLY A 266 27.12 24.13 2.88
CA GLY A 266 25.81 24.78 2.80
C GLY A 266 25.01 24.40 1.56
N ASP A 267 25.68 23.90 0.51
CA ASP A 267 25.03 23.46 -0.73
C ASP A 267 24.58 22.00 -0.63
N ILE A 268 23.34 21.73 -1.06
CA ILE A 268 22.79 20.36 -1.11
C ILE A 268 23.03 19.75 -2.50
N ARG A 269 23.64 18.57 -2.53
CA ARG A 269 24.02 17.84 -3.76
C ARG A 269 23.71 16.34 -3.66
N ARG A 270 23.48 15.69 -4.81
CA ARG A 270 23.47 14.22 -4.91
C ARG A 270 24.87 13.67 -4.58
N LYS A 271 24.93 12.56 -3.86
CA LYS A 271 26.17 11.81 -3.58
C LYS A 271 26.65 11.09 -4.85
N GLU A 272 27.95 11.11 -5.09
CA GLU A 272 28.52 10.62 -6.37
C GLU A 272 28.31 9.11 -6.59
N GLU A 273 28.24 8.32 -5.53
CA GLU A 273 28.12 6.85 -5.61
C GLU A 273 26.83 6.39 -6.31
N TYR A 274 25.74 7.16 -6.21
CA TYR A 274 24.46 6.80 -6.81
C TYR A 274 24.43 6.88 -8.35
N ARG A 275 25.39 7.56 -8.99
CA ARG A 275 25.54 7.54 -10.46
C ARG A 275 25.86 6.15 -11.03
N ARG A 276 26.20 5.16 -10.20
CA ARG A 276 26.46 3.78 -10.64
C ARG A 276 25.25 2.84 -10.56
N ILE A 277 24.18 3.25 -9.87
CA ILE A 277 23.01 2.38 -9.62
C ILE A 277 21.98 2.54 -10.75
N LEU A 278 21.78 3.75 -11.27
CA LEU A 278 20.86 4.05 -12.38
C LEU A 278 21.46 3.80 -13.78
N CYS A 279 22.46 2.91 -13.90
CA CYS A 279 23.18 2.62 -15.14
C CYS A 279 23.48 1.11 -15.30
N ARG A 280 22.56 0.27 -14.84
CA ARG A 280 22.53 -1.19 -15.03
C ARG A 280 21.10 -1.65 -15.27
#